data_AF-A0A7J6X7P1-F1
#
_entry.id   AF-A0A7J6X7P1-F1
#
_cell.length_a   1.000
_cell.length_b   1.000
_cell.length_c   1.000
_cell.angle_alpha   90.00
_cell.angle_beta   90.00
_cell.angle_gamma   90.00
#
_symmetry.space_group_name_H-M   'P 1'
#
loop_
_entity.id
_entity.type
_entity.pdbx_description
1 polymer ?
#
loop_
_entity_poly.entity_id
_entity_poly.type
_entity_poly.pdbx_seq_one_letter_code
_entity_poly.pdbx_strand_id
1 'polypeptide(L)'
;MPPKGHFDANNHQTEISDQLRESSSTTEGRKGEGTRAEWIENFHDECSIKNSDAKDKIGIVTGNWGCGAFGGDAEIKVIIQWLAASQALRPFILYYSFQEEALRYLDQVSGWIVSHGWTVGDLWNMLLEYSSQRMKGLVVFYSLKNGKNVEGENSTGE
;
A
#
# COMPACT_ATOMS: atom_id res chain seq x y z
N MET A 1 -15.98 -33.75 13.78
CA MET A 1 -15.52 -32.48 14.40
C MET A 1 -14.08 -32.66 14.81
N PRO A 2 -13.16 -31.94 14.15
CA PRO A 2 -12.49 -30.74 14.69
C PRO A 2 -12.35 -29.61 13.62
N PRO A 3 -11.69 -28.46 13.91
CA PRO A 3 -12.17 -27.31 14.66
C PRO A 3 -12.72 -26.16 13.78
N LYS A 4 -13.48 -25.26 14.40
CA LYS A 4 -14.09 -24.05 13.80
C LYS A 4 -13.03 -23.00 13.49
N GLY A 5 -12.92 -22.59 12.23
CA GLY A 5 -12.34 -21.29 11.83
C GLY A 5 -13.48 -20.31 11.61
N HIS A 6 -13.71 -19.42 12.58
CA HIS A 6 -14.55 -18.24 12.40
C HIS A 6 -13.61 -17.09 12.05
N PHE A 7 -13.75 -16.56 10.85
CA PHE A 7 -13.10 -15.33 10.43
C PHE A 7 -14.18 -14.45 9.80
N ASP A 8 -14.43 -13.31 10.43
CA ASP A 8 -15.47 -12.37 10.05
C ASP A 8 -14.97 -10.94 10.29
N ALA A 9 -14.64 -10.28 9.18
CA ALA A 9 -15.03 -8.91 8.88
C ALA A 9 -14.67 -8.66 7.41
N ASN A 10 -15.66 -8.91 6.53
CA ASN A 10 -15.71 -8.43 5.15
C ASN A 10 -14.70 -9.05 4.17
N ASN A 11 -14.98 -10.31 3.85
CA ASN A 11 -14.60 -10.90 2.57
C ASN A 11 -15.43 -10.28 1.42
N HIS A 12 -14.86 -9.28 0.75
CA HIS A 12 -15.13 -9.04 -0.67
C HIS A 12 -13.85 -9.31 -1.45
N GLN A 13 -13.46 -10.58 -1.49
CA GLN A 13 -12.44 -11.08 -2.41
C GLN A 13 -13.12 -11.75 -3.60
N THR A 14 -13.30 -10.98 -4.67
CA THR A 14 -13.23 -11.47 -6.05
C THR A 14 -12.88 -10.26 -6.92
N GLU A 15 -11.81 -10.39 -7.73
CA GLU A 15 -11.35 -9.44 -8.78
C GLU A 15 -10.37 -8.31 -8.42
N ILE A 16 -9.42 -8.52 -7.50
CA ILE A 16 -8.29 -7.56 -7.33
C ILE A 16 -6.95 -8.12 -7.84
N SER A 17 -6.88 -9.42 -8.12
CA SER A 17 -5.65 -10.06 -8.61
C SER A 17 -5.39 -9.87 -10.11
N ASP A 18 -6.45 -9.60 -10.89
CA ASP A 18 -6.36 -9.56 -12.36
C ASP A 18 -6.18 -8.14 -12.93
N GLN A 19 -6.35 -7.09 -12.12
CA GLN A 19 -6.28 -5.68 -12.56
C GLN A 19 -4.88 -5.05 -12.48
N LEU A 20 -3.88 -5.76 -11.92
CA LEU A 20 -2.51 -5.23 -11.76
C LEU A 20 -1.54 -5.66 -12.86
N ARG A 21 -2.02 -6.41 -13.87
CA ARG A 21 -1.14 -7.00 -14.90
C ARG A 21 -1.05 -6.20 -16.21
N GLU A 22 -1.96 -5.27 -16.48
CA GLU A 22 -2.04 -4.61 -17.80
C GLU A 22 -1.57 -3.13 -17.83
N SER A 23 -0.93 -2.62 -16.76
CA SER A 23 -0.44 -1.23 -16.72
C SER A 23 1.04 -1.05 -17.14
N SER A 24 1.70 -2.10 -17.64
CA SER A 24 3.08 -2.03 -18.13
C SER A 24 3.32 -2.92 -19.35
N SER A 25 2.80 -2.53 -20.52
CA SER A 25 3.52 -2.58 -21.80
C SER A 25 2.56 -2.30 -22.97
N THR A 26 2.90 -1.31 -23.79
CA THR A 26 2.40 -1.23 -25.17
C THR A 26 3.30 -2.10 -26.06
N THR A 27 2.77 -3.16 -26.65
CA THR A 27 2.81 -3.45 -28.11
C THR A 27 2.08 -4.76 -28.43
N GLU A 28 1.10 -4.65 -29.33
CA GLU A 28 0.51 -5.66 -30.23
C GLU A 28 -0.32 -6.84 -29.67
N GLY A 29 -1.64 -6.74 -29.87
CA GLY A 29 -2.45 -7.84 -30.43
C GLY A 29 -3.57 -8.46 -29.59
N ARG A 30 -4.80 -7.92 -29.71
CA ARG A 30 -6.16 -8.57 -29.64
C ARG A 30 -6.42 -9.60 -28.51
N LYS A 31 -7.45 -9.49 -27.65
CA LYS A 31 -8.85 -9.07 -27.85
C LYS A 31 -9.51 -8.81 -26.48
N GLY A 32 -10.27 -7.72 -26.40
CA GLY A 32 -11.51 -7.66 -25.62
C GLY A 32 -11.49 -6.76 -24.39
N GLU A 33 -11.47 -5.44 -24.56
CA GLU A 33 -11.69 -4.52 -23.44
C GLU A 33 -12.56 -3.34 -23.88
N GLY A 34 -13.67 -3.14 -23.16
CA GLY A 34 -14.56 -2.00 -23.33
C GLY A 34 -13.86 -0.69 -22.99
N THR A 35 -14.27 0.38 -23.65
CA THR A 35 -13.66 1.71 -23.59
C THR A 35 -13.88 2.36 -22.22
N ARG A 36 -12.95 3.23 -21.81
CA ARG A 36 -12.98 3.98 -20.54
C ARG A 36 -14.30 4.72 -20.25
N ALA A 37 -15.06 5.07 -21.29
CA ALA A 37 -16.37 5.69 -21.17
C ALA A 37 -17.46 4.68 -20.77
N GLU A 38 -17.39 3.44 -21.28
CA GLU A 38 -18.32 2.35 -20.96
C GLU A 38 -18.15 1.86 -19.51
N TRP A 39 -16.95 1.95 -18.93
CA TRP A 39 -16.73 1.66 -17.50
C TRP A 39 -17.34 2.73 -16.58
N ILE A 40 -17.34 3.99 -17.01
CA ILE A 40 -17.98 5.09 -16.28
C ILE A 40 -19.51 4.98 -16.41
N GLU A 41 -20.03 4.60 -17.58
CA GLU A 41 -21.47 4.37 -17.80
C GLU A 41 -21.99 3.13 -17.06
N ASN A 42 -21.24 2.03 -17.03
CA ASN A 42 -21.61 0.81 -16.30
C ASN A 42 -21.63 1.00 -14.77
N PHE A 43 -21.01 2.06 -14.24
CA PHE A 43 -21.13 2.44 -12.83
C PHE A 43 -22.45 3.17 -12.50
N HIS A 44 -23.17 3.66 -13.52
CA HIS A 44 -24.36 4.48 -13.36
C HIS A 44 -25.69 3.70 -13.34
N ASP A 45 -25.67 2.40 -13.68
CA ASP A 45 -26.91 1.65 -13.97
C ASP A 45 -27.53 0.91 -12.76
N GLU A 46 -27.04 1.17 -11.54
CA GLU A 46 -27.70 0.73 -10.31
C GLU A 46 -28.15 1.91 -9.43
N CYS A 47 -28.66 2.97 -10.06
CA CYS A 47 -29.31 4.05 -9.31
C CYS A 47 -30.76 3.67 -8.94
N SER A 48 -30.86 2.84 -7.91
CA SER A 48 -31.99 2.79 -6.99
C SER A 48 -31.46 2.89 -5.57
N ILE A 49 -30.59 3.87 -5.31
CA ILE A 49 -29.90 4.02 -4.03
C ILE A 49 -30.88 4.43 -2.95
N LYS A 50 -31.18 3.51 -2.04
CA LYS A 50 -31.66 3.86 -0.71
C LYS A 50 -30.49 4.49 0.04
N ASN A 51 -30.75 5.64 0.66
CA ASN A 51 -29.78 6.56 1.29
C ASN A 51 -28.85 5.94 2.38
N SER A 52 -29.02 4.66 2.73
CA SER A 52 -28.20 3.92 3.69
C SER A 52 -26.92 3.33 3.06
N ASP A 53 -26.96 2.89 1.80
CA ASP A 53 -25.93 1.97 1.25
C ASP A 53 -24.75 2.71 0.61
N ALA A 54 -24.93 4.00 0.31
CA ALA A 54 -23.88 4.84 -0.26
C ALA A 54 -22.75 5.16 0.75
N LYS A 55 -23.01 5.08 2.05
CA LYS A 55 -22.00 5.33 3.09
C LYS A 55 -20.94 4.23 3.16
N ASP A 56 -21.31 3.00 2.80
CA ASP A 56 -20.46 1.81 2.93
C ASP A 56 -19.49 1.65 1.75
N LYS A 57 -19.59 2.49 0.72
CA LYS A 57 -18.72 2.48 -0.48
C LYS A 57 -17.79 3.69 -0.58
N ILE A 58 -17.66 4.50 0.47
CA ILE A 58 -16.81 5.71 0.45
C ILE A 58 -15.34 5.34 0.66
N GLY A 59 -14.56 5.36 -0.42
CA GLY A 59 -13.10 5.25 -0.37
C GLY A 59 -12.37 6.57 -0.14
N ILE A 60 -11.03 6.51 -0.13
CA ILE A 60 -10.13 7.67 0.04
C ILE A 60 -9.44 7.97 -1.28
N VAL A 61 -9.36 9.26 -1.65
CA VAL A 61 -8.49 9.73 -2.74
C VAL A 61 -7.43 10.65 -2.14
N THR A 62 -6.15 10.37 -2.38
CA THR A 62 -5.02 11.09 -1.78
C THR A 62 -3.79 11.06 -2.71
N GLY A 63 -2.62 11.47 -2.22
CA GLY A 63 -1.34 11.40 -2.91
C GLY A 63 -0.16 11.57 -1.97
N ASN A 64 0.90 12.24 -2.45
CA ASN A 64 2.16 12.49 -1.74
C ASN A 64 2.02 13.49 -0.57
N TRP A 65 1.09 13.22 0.36
CA TRP A 65 0.75 14.09 1.47
C TRP A 65 1.95 14.33 2.39
N GLY A 66 2.39 15.60 2.44
CA GLY A 66 3.52 16.04 3.24
C GLY A 66 4.90 15.63 2.73
N CYS A 67 5.03 15.23 1.46
CA CYS A 67 6.33 14.85 0.88
C CYS A 67 7.06 16.00 0.16
N GLY A 68 6.38 17.14 -0.07
CA GLY A 68 6.98 18.33 -0.66
C GLY A 68 7.74 19.18 0.37
N ALA A 69 7.24 20.39 0.66
CA ALA A 69 7.89 21.32 1.59
C ALA A 69 8.12 20.76 3.01
N PHE A 70 7.34 19.76 3.43
CA PHE A 70 7.51 19.11 4.73
C PHE A 70 8.54 17.97 4.72
N GLY A 71 9.12 17.63 3.56
CA GLY A 71 10.24 16.68 3.44
C GLY A 71 9.92 15.25 3.84
N GLY A 72 8.64 14.86 3.85
CA GLY A 72 8.24 13.48 4.10
C GLY A 72 8.72 12.53 3.01
N ASP A 73 9.05 11.30 3.41
CA ASP A 73 9.42 10.23 2.49
C ASP A 73 8.16 9.62 1.86
N ALA A 74 8.07 9.62 0.53
CA ALA A 74 6.89 9.18 -0.19
C ALA A 74 6.59 7.68 -0.01
N GLU A 75 7.61 6.82 0.00
CA GLU A 75 7.47 5.37 0.19
C GLU A 75 6.89 5.08 1.58
N ILE A 76 7.38 5.76 2.61
CA ILE A 76 6.87 5.62 3.98
C ILE A 76 5.44 6.17 4.08
N LYS A 77 5.19 7.35 3.49
CA LYS A 77 3.91 8.05 3.60
C LYS A 77 2.76 7.32 2.91
N VAL A 78 3.00 6.62 1.81
CA VAL A 78 1.94 5.81 1.16
C VAL A 78 1.52 4.64 2.05
N ILE A 79 2.47 3.94 2.69
CA ILE A 79 2.17 2.83 3.59
C ILE A 79 1.41 3.32 4.83
N ILE A 80 1.80 4.46 5.41
CA ILE A 80 1.07 5.07 6.54
C ILE A 80 -0.37 5.39 6.16
N GLN A 81 -0.59 5.97 4.98
CA GLN A 81 -1.94 6.29 4.51
C GLN A 81 -2.77 5.03 4.24
N TRP A 82 -2.17 3.98 3.70
CA TRP A 82 -2.84 2.69 3.54
C TRP A 82 -3.22 2.07 4.89
N LEU A 83 -2.30 2.03 5.85
CA LEU A 83 -2.60 1.57 7.22
C LEU A 83 -3.78 2.33 7.84
N ALA A 84 -3.79 3.67 7.70
CA ALA A 84 -4.87 4.50 8.20
C ALA A 84 -6.21 4.21 7.50
N ALA A 85 -6.20 4.04 6.18
CA ALA A 85 -7.39 3.69 5.40
C ALA A 85 -7.96 2.32 5.83
N SER A 86 -7.10 1.32 5.96
CA SER A 86 -7.46 -0.04 6.39
C SER A 86 -8.01 -0.05 7.81
N GLN A 87 -7.35 0.66 8.74
CA GLN A 87 -7.81 0.75 10.13
C GLN A 87 -9.15 1.50 10.27
N ALA A 88 -9.41 2.45 9.36
CA ALA A 88 -10.68 3.18 9.27
C ALA A 88 -11.76 2.42 8.46
N LEU A 89 -11.50 1.16 8.08
CA LEU A 89 -12.40 0.30 7.32
C LEU A 89 -12.87 0.93 6.01
N ARG A 90 -11.96 1.61 5.30
CA ARG A 90 -12.25 2.17 3.99
C ARG A 90 -12.09 1.09 2.91
N PRO A 91 -13.05 0.98 1.98
CA PRO A 91 -13.07 -0.11 1.00
C PRO A 91 -11.94 -0.01 -0.02
N PHE A 92 -11.43 1.21 -0.30
CA PHE A 92 -10.30 1.42 -1.19
C PHE A 92 -9.59 2.75 -0.89
N ILE A 93 -8.35 2.84 -1.39
CA ILE A 93 -7.56 4.07 -1.45
C ILE A 93 -7.05 4.25 -2.88
N LEU A 94 -7.35 5.41 -3.48
CA LEU A 94 -6.77 5.86 -4.75
C LEU A 94 -5.63 6.80 -4.43
N TYR A 95 -4.42 6.43 -4.85
CA TYR A 95 -3.21 7.19 -4.56
C TYR A 95 -2.65 7.81 -5.84
N TYR A 96 -2.57 9.14 -5.88
CA TYR A 96 -1.96 9.85 -6.99
C TYR A 96 -0.50 10.19 -6.67
N SER A 97 0.42 9.47 -7.30
CA SER A 97 1.86 9.55 -7.02
C SER A 97 2.57 10.72 -7.70
N PHE A 98 1.90 11.45 -8.60
CA PHE A 98 2.52 12.51 -9.43
C PHE A 98 3.77 12.03 -10.20
N GLN A 99 3.82 10.76 -10.61
CA GLN A 99 4.99 10.16 -11.28
C GLN A 99 6.28 10.22 -10.46
N GLU A 100 6.16 10.18 -9.13
CA GLU A 100 7.30 10.11 -8.22
C GLU A 100 8.08 8.80 -8.46
N GLU A 101 9.35 8.92 -8.83
CA GLU A 101 10.20 7.78 -9.21
C GLU A 101 10.37 6.79 -8.05
N ALA A 102 10.43 7.29 -6.81
CA ALA A 102 10.49 6.46 -5.61
C ALA A 102 9.26 5.52 -5.48
N LEU A 103 8.12 5.88 -6.09
CA LEU A 103 6.89 5.10 -6.03
C LEU A 103 6.65 4.22 -7.27
N ARG A 104 7.62 4.07 -8.17
CA ARG A 104 7.46 3.30 -9.42
C ARG A 104 7.06 1.83 -9.23
N TYR A 105 7.35 1.26 -8.05
CA TYR A 105 7.00 -0.14 -7.71
C TYR A 105 5.78 -0.26 -6.81
N LEU A 106 5.05 0.83 -6.56
CA LEU A 106 3.93 0.83 -5.62
C LEU A 106 2.86 -0.21 -5.99
N ASP A 107 2.53 -0.37 -7.27
CA ASP A 107 1.55 -1.36 -7.76
C ASP A 107 2.01 -2.81 -7.53
N GLN A 108 3.32 -3.07 -7.66
CA GLN A 108 3.88 -4.40 -7.42
C GLN A 108 3.88 -4.73 -5.93
N VAL A 109 4.29 -3.76 -5.11
CA VAL A 109 4.29 -3.89 -3.64
C VAL A 109 2.86 -4.09 -3.14
N SER A 110 1.89 -3.33 -3.65
CA SER A 110 0.50 -3.46 -3.23
C SER A 110 -0.09 -4.83 -3.59
N GLY A 111 0.15 -5.30 -4.82
CA GLY A 111 -0.24 -6.64 -5.25
C GLY A 111 0.38 -7.74 -4.39
N TRP A 112 1.66 -7.61 -4.02
CA TRP A 112 2.34 -8.57 -3.17
C TRP A 112 1.79 -8.61 -1.74
N ILE A 113 1.54 -7.45 -1.13
CA ILE A 113 0.93 -7.37 0.22
C ILE A 113 -0.45 -8.05 0.23
N VAL A 114 -1.27 -7.76 -0.78
CA VAL A 114 -2.61 -8.36 -0.92
C VAL A 114 -2.52 -9.87 -1.15
N SER A 115 -1.61 -10.34 -2.02
CA SER A 115 -1.46 -11.76 -2.32
C SER A 115 -1.00 -12.60 -1.12
N HIS A 116 -0.29 -11.99 -0.17
CA HIS A 116 0.17 -12.64 1.06
C HIS A 116 -0.83 -12.53 2.21
N GLY A 117 -1.98 -11.86 2.01
CA GLY A 117 -3.03 -11.74 3.02
C GLY A 117 -2.58 -10.98 4.28
N TRP A 118 -1.70 -9.99 4.12
CA TRP A 118 -1.15 -9.24 5.25
C TRP A 118 -2.22 -8.46 5.99
N THR A 119 -2.18 -8.54 7.32
CA THR A 119 -3.01 -7.71 8.18
C THR A 119 -2.42 -6.31 8.34
N VAL A 120 -3.21 -5.38 8.89
CA VAL A 120 -2.73 -4.05 9.30
C VAL A 120 -1.53 -4.17 10.26
N GLY A 121 -1.54 -5.17 11.14
CA GLY A 121 -0.45 -5.44 12.08
C GLY A 121 0.83 -5.90 11.39
N ASP A 122 0.72 -6.79 10.41
CA ASP A 122 1.88 -7.29 9.65
C ASP A 122 2.56 -6.17 8.88
N LEU A 123 1.76 -5.35 8.18
CA LEU A 123 2.27 -4.21 7.43
C LEU A 123 2.88 -3.14 8.36
N TRP A 124 2.29 -2.91 9.54
CA TRP A 124 2.86 -2.02 10.55
C TRP A 124 4.21 -2.53 11.07
N ASN A 125 4.33 -3.82 11.39
CA ASN A 125 5.57 -4.42 11.86
C ASN A 125 6.68 -4.30 10.81
N MET A 126 6.34 -4.52 9.54
CA MET A 126 7.28 -4.34 8.43
C MET A 126 7.73 -2.89 8.25
N LEU A 127 6.82 -1.93 8.45
CA LEU A 127 7.18 -0.50 8.44
C LEU A 127 8.14 -0.14 9.58
N LEU A 128 7.92 -0.70 10.78
CA LEU A 128 8.81 -0.51 11.93
C LEU A 128 10.20 -1.12 11.68
N GLU A 129 10.24 -2.33 11.11
CA GLU A 129 11.49 -2.99 10.78
C GLU A 129 12.29 -2.19 9.75
N TYR A 130 11.64 -1.76 8.67
CA TYR A 130 12.24 -0.91 7.65
C TYR A 130 12.79 0.40 8.25
N SER A 131 12.03 1.06 9.12
CA SER A 131 12.46 2.29 9.79
C SER A 131 13.69 2.07 10.66
N SER A 132 13.75 0.97 11.40
CA SER A 132 14.91 0.58 12.20
C SER A 132 16.16 0.34 11.33
N GLN A 133 16.01 -0.36 10.20
CA GLN A 133 17.10 -0.60 9.26
C GLN A 133 17.63 0.70 8.64
N ARG A 134 16.74 1.62 8.24
CA ARG A 134 17.14 2.94 7.73
C ARG A 134 17.89 3.77 8.76
N MET A 135 17.43 3.79 10.00
CA MET A 135 18.11 4.49 11.09
C MET A 135 19.51 3.91 11.34
N LYS A 136 19.66 2.59 11.38
CA LYS A 136 20.97 1.93 11.48
C LYS A 136 21.89 2.32 10.33
N GLY A 137 21.39 2.27 9.09
CA GLY A 137 22.15 2.69 7.92
C GLY A 137 22.61 4.14 7.99
N LEU A 138 21.73 5.05 8.39
CA LEU A 138 22.06 6.47 8.59
C LEU A 138 23.16 6.66 9.65
N VAL A 139 23.07 5.94 10.77
CA VAL A 139 24.09 5.97 11.82
C VAL A 139 25.44 5.47 11.32
N VAL A 140 25.46 4.37 10.54
CA VAL A 140 26.69 3.84 9.93
C VAL A 140 27.29 4.86 8.96
N PHE A 141 26.49 5.42 8.05
CA PHE A 141 26.96 6.45 7.11
C PHE A 141 27.47 7.70 7.81
N TYR A 142 26.79 8.16 8.84
CA TYR A 142 27.23 9.30 9.64
C TYR A 142 28.55 9.00 10.37
N SER A 143 28.70 7.79 10.92
CA SER A 143 29.92 7.38 11.61
C SER A 143 31.11 7.29 10.64
N LEU A 144 30.90 6.71 9.45
CA LEU A 144 31.91 6.67 8.39
C LEU A 144 32.31 8.07 7.92
N LYS A 145 31.35 8.99 7.71
CA LYS A 145 31.64 10.37 7.31
C LYS A 145 32.45 11.15 8.36
N ASN A 146 32.28 10.82 9.64
CA ASN A 146 32.94 11.50 10.75
C ASN A 146 34.15 10.74 11.31
N GLY A 147 34.58 9.66 10.66
CA GLY A 147 35.77 8.88 11.06
C GLY A 147 35.66 8.18 12.42
N LYS A 148 34.45 7.87 12.89
CA LYS A 148 34.23 7.11 14.14
C LYS A 148 34.01 5.64 13.81
N ASN A 149 34.85 4.76 14.37
CA ASN A 149 34.64 3.32 14.30
C ASN A 149 33.36 2.95 15.06
N VAL A 150 32.46 2.22 14.39
CA VAL A 150 31.33 1.56 15.05
C VAL A 150 31.87 0.26 15.63
N GLU A 151 32.59 0.34 16.75
CA GLU A 151 32.98 -0.85 17.49
C GLU A 151 31.73 -1.39 18.20
N GLY A 152 31.34 -2.61 17.82
CA GLY A 152 30.28 -3.34 18.50
C GLY A 152 30.72 -3.71 19.90
N GLU A 153 29.94 -3.29 20.89
CA GLU A 153 29.99 -3.88 22.22
C GLU A 153 29.53 -5.33 22.13
N ASN A 154 30.51 -6.23 22.03
CA ASN A 154 30.43 -7.59 22.55
C ASN A 154 31.72 -7.82 23.34
N SER A 155 31.80 -7.20 24.52
CA SER A 155 32.76 -7.60 25.55
C SER A 155 32.09 -8.61 26.48
N THR A 156 32.44 -9.87 26.26
CA THR A 156 32.43 -10.92 27.29
C THR A 156 33.23 -10.48 28.53
N GLY A 157 32.73 -10.83 29.71
CA GLY A 157 33.43 -10.80 31.01
C GLY A 157 32.44 -10.53 32.13
N GLU A 158 32.18 -11.41 33.09
CA GLU A 158 32.76 -12.70 33.51
C GLU A 158 31.64 -13.60 34.04
#